data_AF-A0A2T9J1M8-F1
#
_entry.id   AF-A0A2T9J1M8-F1
#
_cell.length_a   1.000
_cell.length_b   1.000
_cell.length_c   1.000
_cell.angle_alpha   90.00
_cell.angle_beta   90.00
_cell.angle_gamma   90.00
#
_symmetry.space_group_name_H-M   'P 1'
#
loop_
_entity.id
_entity.type
_entity.pdbx_description
1 polymer ?
#
loop_
_entity_poly.entity_id
_entity_poly.type
_entity_poly.pdbx_seq_one_letter_code
_entity_poly.pdbx_strand_id
1 'polypeptide(L)'
;MAALGRARRRRTPDLEEGESYYVSMTDMMVGVIFIFIIMLSYFALQFRQSTQALTEAKHPETAALLQTATALTPRDVTVEIDEKARVLCVPETVIGGAGQDRRCFSFGPPTKTTRKTAAAGEAQGTLMRFLDADLRDAGAPLAGDTAGGTLYFRADQLFEPNSATLSAGGRKIADDVAASLAKRLPCLSYGGPTTSTCPEGEAKLALVNVVSQTSIDAFTPEGQNAAALALKRSAAFHQALTGAQPVLGALRSAPADQPGSQPLLRVASLGQSQEGASRGGDDQTVSIQFQMAQ
;
A
#
# COMPACT_ATOMS: atom_id res chain seq x y z
N MET A 1 -60.17 53.02 76.76
CA MET A 1 -59.52 53.03 75.44
C MET A 1 -58.62 51.81 75.33
N ALA A 2 -58.47 51.27 74.11
CA ALA A 2 -57.60 50.17 73.65
C ALA A 2 -58.01 48.76 74.14
N ALA A 3 -58.42 47.77 73.33
CA ALA A 3 -58.04 47.26 71.99
C ALA A 3 -56.76 46.39 71.97
N LEU A 4 -56.77 45.43 71.02
CA LEU A 4 -55.70 44.51 70.54
C LEU A 4 -55.93 43.05 70.99
N GLY A 5 -55.94 42.04 70.12
CA GLY A 5 -55.58 41.98 68.70
C GLY A 5 -54.94 40.61 68.44
N ARG A 6 -55.71 39.65 67.87
CA ARG A 6 -55.19 38.33 67.48
C ARG A 6 -54.40 38.46 66.18
N ALA A 7 -53.11 38.12 66.23
CA ALA A 7 -52.25 37.98 65.06
C ALA A 7 -52.68 36.75 64.22
N ARG A 8 -53.04 36.99 62.95
CA ARG A 8 -53.41 35.95 61.98
C ARG A 8 -52.22 35.71 61.04
N ARG A 9 -51.72 34.48 61.06
CA ARG A 9 -50.68 33.92 60.19
C ARG A 9 -51.12 34.05 58.72
N ARG A 10 -50.35 34.78 57.91
CA ARG A 10 -50.55 34.90 56.46
C ARG A 10 -49.59 33.94 55.75
N ARG A 11 -50.17 33.00 55.00
CA ARG A 11 -49.49 32.05 54.11
C ARG A 11 -49.25 32.78 52.79
N THR A 12 -48.03 32.80 52.30
CA THR A 12 -47.66 33.25 50.94
C THR A 12 -47.33 32.01 50.11
N PRO A 13 -48.17 31.58 49.15
CA PRO A 13 -47.77 30.72 48.05
C PRO A 13 -47.21 31.59 46.89
N ASP A 14 -46.40 30.99 45.99
CA ASP A 14 -45.90 31.52 44.69
C ASP A 14 -44.39 31.81 44.51
N LEU A 15 -43.49 31.13 45.22
CA LEU A 15 -42.06 31.11 44.83
C LEU A 15 -41.42 29.71 44.71
N GLU A 16 -42.07 28.64 45.19
CA GLU A 16 -41.49 27.28 45.18
C GLU A 16 -41.69 26.50 43.85
N GLU A 17 -42.61 26.90 42.97
CA GLU A 17 -42.90 26.17 41.72
C GLU A 17 -41.89 26.43 40.59
N GLY A 18 -41.15 27.56 40.65
CA GLY A 18 -40.14 27.91 39.64
C GLY A 18 -38.84 27.12 39.77
N GLU A 19 -38.33 26.93 40.99
CA GLU A 19 -37.06 26.21 41.23
C GLU A 19 -37.18 24.72 40.91
N SER A 20 -38.32 24.09 41.24
CA SER A 20 -38.55 22.68 40.91
C SER A 20 -38.67 22.43 39.40
N TYR A 21 -39.14 23.41 38.63
CA TYR A 21 -39.26 23.29 37.18
C TYR A 21 -37.89 23.33 36.48
N TYR A 22 -36.97 24.19 36.93
CA TYR A 22 -35.59 24.20 36.43
C TYR A 22 -34.80 22.96 36.81
N VAL A 23 -35.06 22.39 38.00
CA VAL A 23 -34.49 21.10 38.41
C VAL A 23 -35.03 19.96 37.52
N SER A 24 -36.34 19.90 37.25
CA SER A 24 -36.90 18.89 36.33
C SER A 24 -36.48 19.06 34.87
N MET A 25 -36.28 20.28 34.37
CA MET A 25 -35.79 20.51 33.01
C MET A 25 -34.33 20.10 32.83
N THR A 26 -33.49 20.41 33.83
CA THR A 26 -32.07 20.05 33.80
C THR A 26 -31.85 18.55 34.01
N ASP A 27 -32.64 17.90 34.87
CA ASP A 27 -32.60 16.45 35.10
C ASP A 27 -32.97 15.66 33.82
N MET A 28 -33.99 16.10 33.08
CA MET A 28 -34.32 15.51 31.77
C MET A 28 -33.20 15.71 30.73
N MET A 29 -32.61 16.90 30.65
CA MET A 29 -31.55 17.19 29.67
C MET A 29 -30.25 16.42 29.98
N VAL A 30 -29.88 16.34 31.26
CA VAL A 30 -28.73 15.55 31.72
C VAL A 30 -28.98 14.06 31.48
N GLY A 31 -30.21 13.58 31.68
CA GLY A 31 -30.61 12.21 31.36
C GLY A 31 -30.42 11.86 29.88
N VAL A 32 -30.82 12.74 28.96
CA VAL A 32 -30.65 12.52 27.51
C VAL A 32 -29.17 12.52 27.11
N ILE A 33 -28.37 13.43 27.67
CA ILE A 33 -26.91 13.47 27.43
C ILE A 33 -26.25 12.20 27.97
N PHE A 34 -26.68 11.71 29.14
CA PHE A 34 -26.12 10.51 29.75
C PHE A 34 -26.41 9.26 28.90
N ILE A 35 -27.64 9.12 28.40
CA ILE A 35 -28.01 8.04 27.47
C ILE A 35 -27.18 8.15 26.18
N PHE A 36 -26.98 9.36 25.66
CA PHE A 36 -26.19 9.58 24.45
C PHE A 36 -24.72 9.21 24.63
N ILE A 37 -24.10 9.55 25.77
CA ILE A 37 -22.73 9.16 26.12
C ILE A 37 -22.60 7.64 26.25
N ILE A 38 -23.58 6.97 26.87
CA ILE A 38 -23.62 5.50 26.96
C ILE A 38 -23.74 4.89 25.56
N MET A 39 -24.60 5.43 24.69
CA MET A 39 -24.76 4.96 23.31
C MET A 39 -23.47 5.11 22.50
N LEU A 40 -22.82 6.27 22.57
CA LEU A 40 -21.55 6.52 21.89
C LEU A 40 -20.43 5.62 22.42
N SER A 41 -20.40 5.38 23.75
CA SER A 41 -19.43 4.47 24.36
C SER A 41 -19.67 3.03 23.92
N TYR A 42 -20.92 2.59 23.85
CA TYR A 42 -21.29 1.27 23.32
C TYR A 42 -20.89 1.13 21.85
N PHE A 43 -21.19 2.12 21.01
CA PHE A 43 -20.77 2.12 19.61
C PHE A 43 -19.25 2.14 19.45
N ALA A 44 -18.52 2.91 20.27
CA ALA A 44 -17.07 2.93 20.24
C ALA A 44 -16.45 1.59 20.67
N LEU A 45 -17.03 0.92 21.68
CA LEU A 45 -16.61 -0.41 22.11
C LEU A 45 -16.96 -1.49 21.06
N GLN A 46 -18.17 -1.45 20.49
CA GLN A 46 -18.60 -2.37 19.44
C GLN A 46 -17.74 -2.20 18.18
N PHE A 47 -17.46 -0.96 17.78
CA PHE A 47 -16.59 -0.68 16.64
C PHE A 47 -15.17 -1.19 16.88
N ARG A 48 -14.62 -1.03 18.09
CA ARG A 48 -13.31 -1.60 18.47
C ARG A 48 -13.30 -3.13 18.43
N GLN A 49 -14.34 -3.79 18.94
CA GLN A 49 -14.43 -5.25 18.92
C GLN A 49 -14.60 -5.81 17.50
N SER A 50 -15.43 -5.17 16.67
CA SER A 50 -15.59 -5.57 15.26
C SER A 50 -14.34 -5.26 14.42
N THR A 51 -13.65 -4.14 14.65
CA THR A 51 -12.36 -3.90 13.98
C THR A 51 -11.31 -4.90 14.43
N GLN A 52 -11.20 -5.22 15.72
CA GLN A 52 -10.31 -6.27 16.23
C GLN A 52 -10.58 -7.63 15.58
N ALA A 53 -11.84 -8.05 15.53
CA ALA A 53 -12.24 -9.31 14.89
C ALA A 53 -11.96 -9.31 13.37
N LEU A 54 -12.13 -8.18 12.67
CA LEU A 54 -11.78 -8.06 11.25
C LEU A 54 -10.27 -7.97 10.99
N THR A 55 -9.48 -7.35 11.89
CA THR A 55 -8.01 -7.34 11.79
C THR A 55 -7.40 -8.70 12.13
N GLU A 56 -7.95 -9.44 13.09
CA GLU A 56 -7.53 -10.81 13.40
C GLU A 56 -7.96 -11.79 12.30
N ALA A 57 -9.17 -11.65 11.75
CA ALA A 57 -9.65 -12.51 10.65
C ALA A 57 -8.90 -12.30 9.31
N LYS A 58 -8.24 -11.15 9.10
CA LYS A 58 -7.37 -10.92 7.93
C LYS A 58 -5.98 -11.53 8.05
N HIS A 59 -5.58 -12.03 9.22
CA HIS A 59 -4.21 -12.49 9.47
C HIS A 59 -4.05 -13.91 10.06
N PRO A 60 -4.99 -14.88 10.00
CA PRO A 60 -4.65 -16.23 10.45
C PRO A 60 -3.64 -16.88 9.48
N GLU A 61 -3.73 -16.63 8.17
CA GLU A 61 -2.76 -17.12 7.20
C GLU A 61 -1.44 -16.34 7.26
N THR A 62 -1.50 -15.00 7.38
CA THR A 62 -0.29 -14.16 7.42
C THR A 62 0.45 -14.30 8.76
N ALA A 63 -0.23 -14.44 9.90
CA ALA A 63 0.42 -14.69 11.17
C ALA A 63 1.00 -16.11 11.26
N ALA A 64 0.34 -17.12 10.68
CA ALA A 64 0.92 -18.46 10.58
C ALA A 64 2.19 -18.46 9.70
N LEU A 65 2.16 -17.74 8.57
CA LEU A 65 3.30 -17.56 7.67
C LEU A 65 4.42 -16.70 8.28
N LEU A 66 4.09 -15.62 9.01
CA LEU A 66 5.07 -14.82 9.74
C LEU A 66 5.64 -15.59 10.93
N GLN A 67 4.87 -16.40 11.64
CA GLN A 67 5.41 -17.26 12.70
C GLN A 67 6.33 -18.34 12.12
N THR A 68 6.01 -18.92 10.96
CA THR A 68 6.95 -19.83 10.28
C THR A 68 8.17 -19.09 9.75
N ALA A 69 8.02 -17.91 9.15
CA ALA A 69 9.13 -17.12 8.62
C ALA A 69 10.05 -16.53 9.72
N THR A 70 9.49 -16.14 10.87
CA THR A 70 10.25 -15.61 12.01
C THR A 70 10.91 -16.73 12.82
N ALA A 71 10.36 -17.96 12.77
CA ALA A 71 11.00 -19.16 13.31
C ALA A 71 12.09 -19.74 12.40
N LEU A 72 12.19 -19.30 11.13
CA LEU A 72 13.29 -19.65 10.24
C LEU A 72 14.52 -18.82 10.61
N THR A 73 15.21 -19.27 11.66
CA THR A 73 16.57 -18.80 11.95
C THR A 73 17.48 -19.28 10.82
N PRO A 74 18.26 -18.40 10.14
CA PRO A 74 19.28 -18.86 9.21
C PRO A 74 20.25 -19.76 9.98
N ARG A 75 20.24 -21.06 9.64
CA ARG A 75 21.20 -22.02 10.17
C ARG A 75 22.26 -22.22 9.10
N ASP A 76 23.52 -22.03 9.48
CA ASP A 76 24.63 -22.48 8.67
C ASP A 76 24.61 -24.00 8.65
N VAL A 77 24.12 -24.57 7.54
CA VAL A 77 24.04 -26.02 7.36
C VAL A 77 25.22 -26.45 6.51
N THR A 78 26.04 -27.36 7.04
CA THR A 78 27.05 -28.06 6.24
C THR A 78 26.34 -29.07 5.35
N VAL A 79 26.19 -28.73 4.07
CA VAL A 79 25.61 -29.62 3.07
C VAL A 79 26.72 -30.27 2.25
N GLU A 80 26.60 -31.57 1.97
CA GLU A 80 27.46 -32.25 1.02
C GLU A 80 26.83 -32.24 -0.36
N ILE A 81 27.54 -31.64 -1.31
CA ILE A 81 27.17 -31.56 -2.70
C ILE A 81 28.10 -32.51 -3.46
N ASP A 82 27.57 -33.63 -3.94
CA ASP A 82 28.27 -34.44 -4.92
C ASP A 82 27.94 -33.91 -6.31
N GLU A 83 28.82 -33.05 -6.84
CA GLU A 83 28.65 -32.44 -8.17
C GLU A 83 28.71 -33.47 -9.31
N LYS A 84 29.39 -34.61 -9.12
CA LYS A 84 29.51 -35.66 -10.13
C LYS A 84 28.24 -36.50 -10.20
N ALA A 85 27.69 -36.85 -9.04
CA ALA A 85 26.43 -37.58 -8.94
C ALA A 85 25.20 -36.66 -9.09
N ARG A 86 25.37 -35.34 -8.97
CA ARG A 86 24.31 -34.32 -8.95
C ARG A 86 23.29 -34.57 -7.85
N VAL A 87 23.79 -34.87 -6.66
CA VAL A 87 22.99 -35.19 -5.48
C VAL A 87 23.38 -34.27 -4.33
N LEU A 88 22.39 -33.61 -3.75
CA LEU A 88 22.49 -32.79 -2.55
C LEU A 88 22.01 -33.63 -1.36
N CYS A 89 22.91 -33.99 -0.45
CA CYS A 89 22.56 -34.77 0.73
C CYS A 89 22.54 -33.89 1.97
N VAL A 90 21.36 -33.77 2.58
CA VAL A 90 21.14 -32.99 3.81
C VAL A 90 20.88 -33.97 4.97
N PRO A 91 21.49 -33.76 6.15
CA PRO A 91 21.16 -34.55 7.34
C PRO A 91 19.67 -34.42 7.67
N GLU A 92 19.02 -35.54 8.00
CA GLU A 92 17.57 -35.53 8.29
C GLU A 92 17.22 -34.67 9.52
N THR A 93 18.17 -34.51 10.44
CA THR A 93 18.09 -33.62 11.62
C THR A 93 17.86 -32.13 11.26
N VAL A 94 18.22 -31.72 10.04
CA VAL A 94 18.02 -30.36 9.54
C VAL A 94 16.63 -30.18 8.92
N ILE A 95 16.03 -31.26 8.43
CA ILE A 95 14.71 -31.26 7.77
C ILE A 95 13.59 -31.67 8.76
N GLY A 96 13.94 -31.91 10.02
CA GLY A 96 12.98 -32.21 11.10
C GLY A 96 12.76 -33.70 11.38
N GLY A 97 13.59 -34.60 10.84
CA GLY A 97 13.60 -36.01 11.23
C GLY A 97 14.54 -36.29 12.41
N ALA A 98 14.25 -37.34 13.16
CA ALA A 98 15.02 -37.75 14.34
C ALA A 98 16.14 -38.76 14.01
N GLY A 99 16.32 -39.12 12.74
CA GLY A 99 17.32 -40.09 12.27
C GLY A 99 18.69 -39.46 12.01
N GLN A 100 19.74 -40.30 12.08
CA GLN A 100 21.08 -39.95 11.59
C GLN A 100 21.22 -40.14 10.07
N ASP A 101 20.14 -40.52 9.39
CA ASP A 101 20.12 -40.77 7.96
C ASP A 101 20.20 -39.47 7.16
N ARG A 102 20.68 -39.58 5.92
CA ARG A 102 20.82 -38.45 5.00
C ARG A 102 19.73 -38.51 3.94
N ARG A 103 19.04 -37.40 3.74
CA ARG A 103 18.08 -37.25 2.64
C ARG A 103 18.81 -36.63 1.46
N CYS A 104 18.85 -37.37 0.36
CA CYS A 104 19.58 -37.02 -0.84
C CYS A 104 18.59 -36.62 -1.95
N PHE A 105 18.76 -35.42 -2.49
CA PHE A 105 17.94 -34.85 -3.55
C PHE A 105 18.76 -34.75 -4.83
N SER A 106 18.27 -35.30 -5.94
CA SER A 106 18.92 -35.09 -7.23
C SER A 106 18.56 -33.72 -7.79
N PHE A 107 19.55 -32.99 -8.32
CA PHE A 107 19.32 -31.70 -8.96
C PHE A 107 19.77 -31.73 -10.42
N GLY A 108 18.97 -31.11 -11.30
CA GLY A 108 19.34 -30.90 -12.69
C GLY A 108 20.19 -29.63 -12.84
N PRO A 109 21.05 -29.51 -13.88
CA PRO A 109 21.61 -28.22 -14.22
C PRO A 109 20.45 -27.23 -14.45
N PRO A 110 20.57 -25.97 -13.98
CA PRO A 110 19.53 -24.99 -14.22
C PRO A 110 19.31 -24.88 -15.72
N THR A 111 18.07 -25.05 -16.15
CA THR A 111 17.71 -24.80 -17.55
C THR A 111 18.01 -23.33 -17.87
N LYS A 112 18.24 -23.00 -19.15
CA LYS A 112 18.47 -21.60 -19.56
C LYS A 112 17.35 -20.67 -19.04
N THR A 113 16.11 -21.17 -19.03
CA THR A 113 14.94 -20.48 -18.47
C THR A 113 15.08 -20.24 -16.97
N THR A 114 15.48 -21.24 -16.17
CA THR A 114 15.67 -21.11 -14.71
C THR A 114 16.79 -20.13 -14.36
N ARG A 115 17.87 -20.10 -15.15
CA ARG A 115 18.97 -19.15 -14.95
C ARG A 115 18.52 -17.71 -15.25
N LYS A 116 17.75 -17.51 -16.31
CA LYS A 116 17.23 -16.20 -16.71
C LYS A 116 16.21 -15.65 -15.70
N THR A 117 15.33 -16.49 -15.17
CA THR A 117 14.37 -16.06 -14.13
C THR A 117 15.05 -15.71 -12.80
N ALA A 118 16.07 -16.47 -12.39
CA ALA A 118 16.87 -16.15 -11.21
C ALA A 118 17.60 -14.79 -11.39
N ALA A 119 18.28 -14.60 -12.52
CA ALA A 119 18.95 -13.33 -12.83
C ALA A 119 17.97 -12.15 -12.92
N ALA A 120 16.77 -12.37 -13.46
CA ALA A 120 15.71 -11.36 -13.50
C ALA A 120 15.24 -10.98 -12.08
N GLY A 121 15.02 -11.95 -11.19
CA GLY A 121 14.64 -11.71 -9.80
C GLY A 121 15.70 -10.92 -9.02
N GLU A 122 16.98 -11.28 -9.16
CA GLU A 122 18.10 -10.57 -8.54
C GLU A 122 18.24 -9.13 -9.05
N ALA A 123 18.08 -8.93 -10.36
CA ALA A 123 18.11 -7.60 -10.97
C ALA A 123 16.94 -6.72 -10.50
N GLN A 124 15.74 -7.28 -10.38
CA GLN A 124 14.57 -6.57 -9.85
C GLN A 124 14.75 -6.20 -8.37
N GLY A 125 15.19 -7.14 -7.53
CA GLY A 125 15.44 -6.87 -6.10
C GLY A 125 16.54 -5.83 -5.89
N THR A 126 17.57 -5.83 -6.73
CA THR A 126 18.63 -4.82 -6.73
C THR A 126 18.10 -3.45 -7.17
N LEU A 127 17.30 -3.39 -8.24
CA LEU A 127 16.64 -2.16 -8.67
C LEU A 127 15.77 -1.59 -7.55
N MET A 128 14.95 -2.39 -6.88
CA MET A 128 14.03 -1.91 -5.84
C MET A 128 14.78 -1.33 -4.64
N ARG A 129 15.81 -2.02 -4.12
CA ARG A 129 16.64 -1.49 -3.02
C ARG A 129 17.26 -0.13 -3.35
N PHE A 130 17.68 -0.01 -4.60
CA PHE A 130 18.32 1.19 -5.11
C PHE A 130 17.36 2.36 -5.32
N LEU A 131 16.15 2.09 -5.82
CA LEU A 131 15.08 3.09 -5.92
C LEU A 131 14.61 3.51 -4.53
N ASP A 132 14.43 2.57 -3.61
CA ASP A 132 14.03 2.86 -2.22
C ASP A 132 15.03 3.81 -1.54
N ALA A 133 16.33 3.52 -1.65
CA ALA A 133 17.39 4.39 -1.14
C ALA A 133 17.38 5.78 -1.77
N ASP A 134 17.32 5.89 -3.10
CA ASP A 134 17.30 7.18 -3.80
C ASP A 134 16.06 8.02 -3.41
N LEU A 135 14.89 7.38 -3.30
CA LEU A 135 13.63 8.06 -2.97
C LEU A 135 13.58 8.50 -1.50
N ARG A 136 14.13 7.68 -0.60
CA ARG A 136 14.30 8.05 0.81
C ARG A 136 15.22 9.26 0.94
N ASP A 137 16.35 9.28 0.22
CA ASP A 137 17.30 10.39 0.25
C ASP A 137 16.70 11.68 -0.36
N ALA A 138 15.86 11.55 -1.38
CA ALA A 138 15.13 12.67 -1.99
C ALA A 138 13.93 13.16 -1.16
N GLY A 139 13.52 12.42 -0.13
CA GLY A 139 12.37 12.75 0.71
C GLY A 139 11.01 12.47 0.06
N ALA A 140 10.95 11.57 -0.92
CA ALA A 140 9.71 11.14 -1.56
C ALA A 140 9.06 10.00 -0.74
N PRO A 141 7.92 10.25 -0.05
CA PRO A 141 7.31 9.24 0.81
C PRO A 141 6.71 8.09 -0.02
N LEU A 142 7.18 6.88 0.24
CA LEU A 142 6.57 5.64 -0.27
C LEU A 142 5.51 5.14 0.70
N ALA A 143 4.41 4.64 0.17
CA ALA A 143 3.42 3.87 0.91
C ALA A 143 3.82 2.39 0.91
N GLY A 144 3.90 1.74 2.07
CA GLY A 144 4.16 0.29 2.14
C GLY A 144 5.59 -0.15 1.80
N ASP A 145 5.74 -1.45 1.51
CA ASP A 145 7.02 -2.12 1.23
C ASP A 145 7.26 -2.27 -0.28
N THR A 146 8.53 -2.20 -0.69
CA THR A 146 8.99 -2.31 -2.08
C THR A 146 9.38 -3.75 -2.46
N ALA A 147 9.36 -4.70 -1.53
CA ALA A 147 9.70 -6.11 -1.75
C ALA A 147 8.91 -6.76 -2.92
N GLY A 148 7.70 -6.29 -3.19
CA GLY A 148 6.86 -6.75 -4.30
C GLY A 148 7.21 -6.21 -5.69
N GLY A 149 8.31 -5.45 -5.84
CA GLY A 149 8.68 -4.89 -7.14
C GLY A 149 7.78 -3.74 -7.58
N THR A 150 7.15 -3.06 -6.63
CA THR A 150 6.19 -1.99 -6.88
C THR A 150 6.45 -0.85 -5.90
N LEU A 151 6.45 0.38 -6.40
CA LEU A 151 6.47 1.58 -5.59
C LEU A 151 5.04 2.08 -5.42
N TYR A 152 4.55 2.29 -4.20
CA TYR A 152 3.22 2.83 -3.97
C TYR A 152 3.28 4.27 -3.44
N PHE A 153 2.32 5.06 -3.88
CA PHE A 153 2.11 6.44 -3.49
C PHE A 153 0.63 6.63 -3.18
N ARG A 154 0.33 7.43 -2.17
CA ARG A 154 -1.06 7.78 -1.91
C ARG A 154 -1.53 8.87 -2.86
N ALA A 155 -2.76 8.76 -3.34
CA ALA A 155 -3.31 9.72 -4.28
C ALA A 155 -3.50 11.12 -3.65
N ASP A 156 -3.77 11.21 -2.36
CA ASP A 156 -3.95 12.48 -1.62
C ASP A 156 -2.65 13.30 -1.51
N GLN A 157 -1.49 12.65 -1.58
CA GLN A 157 -0.18 13.33 -1.58
C GLN A 157 0.22 13.79 -2.98
N LEU A 158 -0.19 13.07 -4.02
CA LEU A 158 0.17 13.35 -5.39
C LEU A 158 -0.76 14.38 -6.06
N PHE A 159 -2.07 14.30 -5.83
CA PHE A 159 -3.06 15.04 -6.60
C PHE A 159 -3.88 15.99 -5.74
N GLU A 160 -4.40 17.03 -6.38
CA GLU A 160 -5.46 17.84 -5.81
C GLU A 160 -6.72 16.99 -5.55
N PRO A 161 -7.52 17.30 -4.52
CA PRO A 161 -8.72 16.53 -4.18
C PRO A 161 -9.66 16.36 -5.37
N ASN A 162 -10.11 15.12 -5.60
CA ASN A 162 -11.00 14.75 -6.72
C ASN A 162 -10.51 15.16 -8.12
N SER A 163 -9.20 15.41 -8.27
CA SER A 163 -8.60 15.82 -9.53
C SER A 163 -7.49 14.86 -9.97
N ALA A 164 -7.15 14.94 -11.26
CA ALA A 164 -5.94 14.32 -11.83
C ALA A 164 -4.77 15.30 -11.94
N THR A 165 -4.97 16.56 -11.54
CA THR A 165 -3.91 17.56 -11.49
C THR A 165 -3.01 17.28 -10.29
N LEU A 166 -1.70 17.22 -10.52
CA LEU A 166 -0.72 17.07 -9.45
C LEU A 166 -0.69 18.34 -8.58
N SER A 167 -0.62 18.16 -7.27
CA SER A 167 -0.35 19.25 -6.34
C SER A 167 1.10 19.73 -6.47
N ALA A 168 1.45 20.87 -5.88
CA ALA A 168 2.85 21.33 -5.87
C ALA A 168 3.80 20.31 -5.21
N GLY A 169 3.34 19.67 -4.12
CA GLY A 169 4.07 18.59 -3.46
C GLY A 169 4.14 17.33 -4.33
N GLY A 170 3.03 16.94 -4.95
CA GLY A 170 2.98 15.79 -5.87
C GLY A 170 3.86 15.96 -7.09
N ARG A 171 4.00 17.20 -7.61
CA ARG A 171 4.94 17.51 -8.69
C ARG A 171 6.38 17.31 -8.24
N LYS A 172 6.75 17.79 -7.05
CA LYS A 172 8.07 17.56 -6.48
C LYS A 172 8.36 16.05 -6.33
N ILE A 173 7.40 15.28 -5.80
CA ILE A 173 7.52 13.81 -5.70
C ILE A 173 7.72 13.19 -7.10
N ALA A 174 6.95 13.63 -8.09
CA ALA A 174 7.11 13.15 -9.47
C ALA A 174 8.50 13.48 -10.04
N ASP A 175 9.03 14.67 -9.78
CA ASP A 175 10.36 15.09 -10.25
C ASP A 175 11.47 14.25 -9.58
N ASP A 176 11.37 14.04 -8.27
CA ASP A 176 12.31 13.23 -7.47
C ASP A 176 12.27 11.74 -7.91
N VAL A 177 11.07 11.20 -8.15
CA VAL A 177 10.89 9.85 -8.71
C VAL A 177 11.44 9.75 -10.12
N ALA A 178 11.15 10.73 -10.99
CA ALA A 178 11.63 10.74 -12.35
C ALA A 178 13.17 10.74 -12.40
N ALA A 179 13.82 11.55 -11.55
CA ALA A 179 15.28 11.60 -11.46
C ALA A 179 15.88 10.24 -11.05
N SER A 180 15.30 9.56 -10.05
CA SER A 180 15.75 8.23 -9.65
C SER A 180 15.56 7.20 -10.77
N LEU A 181 14.40 7.17 -11.43
CA LEU A 181 14.14 6.28 -12.55
C LEU A 181 15.09 6.55 -13.73
N ALA A 182 15.35 7.82 -14.05
CA ALA A 182 16.24 8.22 -15.15
C ALA A 182 17.69 7.76 -14.93
N LYS A 183 18.13 7.69 -13.67
CA LYS A 183 19.46 7.19 -13.29
C LYS A 183 19.58 5.67 -13.46
N ARG A 184 18.49 4.92 -13.23
CA ARG A 184 18.55 3.44 -13.05
C ARG A 184 18.00 2.65 -14.24
N LEU A 185 16.90 3.10 -14.82
CA LEU A 185 16.20 2.38 -15.89
C LEU A 185 16.97 2.23 -17.22
N PRO A 186 17.85 3.16 -17.65
CA PRO A 186 18.59 2.99 -18.90
C PRO A 186 19.42 1.71 -18.96
N CYS A 187 19.95 1.22 -17.83
CA CYS A 187 20.73 -0.01 -17.78
C CYS A 187 19.89 -1.27 -18.04
N LEU A 188 18.62 -1.24 -17.62
CA LEU A 188 17.69 -2.37 -17.70
C LEU A 188 16.76 -2.27 -18.91
N SER A 189 16.98 -1.35 -19.83
CA SER A 189 16.10 -1.12 -20.98
C SER A 189 16.88 -0.90 -22.27
N TYR A 190 16.17 -0.56 -23.35
CA TYR A 190 16.71 -0.21 -24.65
C TYR A 190 16.38 1.25 -25.00
N GLY A 191 17.17 1.89 -25.86
CA GLY A 191 16.87 3.23 -26.36
C GLY A 191 17.26 4.41 -25.44
N GLY A 192 17.86 4.15 -24.28
CA GLY A 192 18.44 5.17 -23.41
C GLY A 192 19.94 5.42 -23.67
N PRO A 193 20.51 6.54 -23.21
CA PRO A 193 21.94 6.76 -23.23
C PRO A 193 22.61 5.70 -22.35
N THR A 194 23.41 4.84 -22.97
CA THR A 194 24.22 3.85 -22.26
C THR A 194 25.33 4.60 -21.52
N THR A 195 25.17 4.81 -20.22
CA THR A 195 26.29 5.23 -19.37
C THR A 195 27.20 4.03 -19.15
N SER A 196 28.52 4.24 -19.10
CA SER A 196 29.55 3.19 -19.03
C SER A 196 29.60 2.40 -17.71
N THR A 197 28.62 2.60 -16.82
CA THR A 197 28.55 2.03 -15.46
C THR A 197 27.34 1.13 -15.24
N CYS A 198 26.74 0.59 -16.30
CA CYS A 198 25.72 -0.43 -16.15
C CYS A 198 26.40 -1.76 -15.78
N PRO A 199 26.03 -2.40 -14.65
CA PRO A 199 26.52 -3.74 -14.35
C PRO A 199 26.10 -4.67 -15.50
N GLU A 200 27.04 -5.43 -16.04
CA GLU A 200 26.76 -6.37 -17.12
C GLU A 200 25.73 -7.39 -16.64
N GLY A 201 24.54 -7.34 -17.23
CA GLY A 201 23.44 -8.22 -16.91
C GLY A 201 22.54 -8.38 -18.12
N GLU A 202 22.16 -9.62 -18.42
CA GLU A 202 21.19 -9.97 -19.48
C GLU A 202 19.76 -9.54 -19.11
N ALA A 203 19.53 -9.18 -17.85
CA ALA A 203 18.21 -8.85 -17.35
C ALA A 203 17.73 -7.51 -17.90
N LYS A 204 16.60 -7.54 -18.60
CA LYS A 204 15.91 -6.36 -19.14
C LYS A 204 14.53 -6.27 -18.55
N LEU A 205 13.98 -5.06 -18.50
CA LEU A 205 12.60 -4.81 -18.13
C LEU A 205 11.71 -4.99 -19.36
N ALA A 206 10.64 -5.75 -19.18
CA ALA A 206 9.57 -5.86 -20.17
C ALA A 206 8.61 -4.68 -20.09
N LEU A 207 8.34 -4.19 -18.87
CA LEU A 207 7.33 -3.18 -18.61
C LEU A 207 7.62 -2.43 -17.30
N VAL A 208 7.41 -1.12 -17.33
CA VAL A 208 7.24 -0.29 -16.13
C VAL A 208 5.85 0.34 -16.22
N ASN A 209 4.93 -0.06 -15.34
CA ASN A 209 3.53 0.33 -15.45
C ASN A 209 3.15 1.29 -14.34
N VAL A 210 2.65 2.47 -14.70
CA VAL A 210 2.05 3.42 -13.77
C VAL A 210 0.57 3.08 -13.62
N VAL A 211 0.19 2.60 -12.45
CA VAL A 211 -1.14 2.04 -12.19
C VAL A 211 -1.82 2.75 -11.04
N SER A 212 -3.00 3.30 -11.29
CA SER A 212 -3.91 3.76 -10.25
C SER A 212 -4.82 2.61 -9.80
N GLN A 213 -4.95 2.44 -8.50
CA GLN A 213 -5.84 1.46 -7.88
C GLN A 213 -6.93 2.17 -7.09
N THR A 214 -8.17 1.76 -7.30
CA THR A 214 -9.33 2.30 -6.58
C THR A 214 -10.44 1.26 -6.51
N SER A 215 -11.10 1.13 -5.37
CA SER A 215 -12.40 0.45 -5.32
C SER A 215 -13.45 1.36 -5.97
N ILE A 216 -14.35 0.79 -6.78
CA ILE A 216 -15.40 1.53 -7.49
C ILE A 216 -16.71 0.75 -7.44
N ASP A 217 -17.84 1.42 -7.63
CA ASP A 217 -19.08 0.76 -8.01
C ASP A 217 -19.34 1.02 -9.50
N ALA A 218 -18.94 0.09 -10.36
CA ALA A 218 -18.99 0.28 -11.82
C ALA A 218 -20.41 0.46 -12.37
N PHE A 219 -21.44 0.13 -11.59
CA PHE A 219 -22.84 0.24 -11.99
C PHE A 219 -23.47 1.59 -11.63
N THR A 220 -22.72 2.46 -10.96
CA THR A 220 -23.16 3.82 -10.61
C THR A 220 -22.44 4.87 -11.48
N PRO A 221 -23.09 6.01 -11.81
CA PRO A 221 -22.41 7.14 -12.47
C PRO A 221 -21.17 7.61 -11.69
N GLU A 222 -21.23 7.60 -10.36
CA GLU A 222 -20.14 8.02 -9.49
C GLU A 222 -18.94 7.09 -9.60
N GLY A 223 -19.14 5.76 -9.58
CA GLY A 223 -18.04 4.80 -9.71
C GLY A 223 -17.44 4.78 -11.13
N GLN A 224 -18.23 5.03 -12.17
CA GLN A 224 -17.72 5.22 -13.54
C GLN A 224 -16.84 6.48 -13.63
N ASN A 225 -17.27 7.58 -13.01
CA ASN A 225 -16.47 8.81 -12.93
C ASN A 225 -15.17 8.59 -12.14
N ALA A 226 -15.22 7.84 -11.05
CA ALA A 226 -14.03 7.48 -10.26
C ALA A 226 -13.05 6.61 -11.05
N ALA A 227 -13.55 5.65 -11.84
CA ALA A 227 -12.72 4.84 -12.74
C ALA A 227 -12.02 5.70 -13.80
N ALA A 228 -12.76 6.62 -14.43
CA ALA A 228 -12.20 7.57 -15.40
C ALA A 228 -11.16 8.49 -14.75
N LEU A 229 -11.40 8.96 -13.53
CA LEU A 229 -10.45 9.78 -12.76
C LEU A 229 -9.17 9.00 -12.45
N ALA A 230 -9.27 7.71 -12.10
CA ALA A 230 -8.12 6.86 -11.83
C ALA A 230 -7.21 6.76 -13.06
N LEU A 231 -7.76 6.52 -14.26
CA LEU A 231 -6.97 6.49 -15.49
C LEU A 231 -6.31 7.84 -15.78
N LYS A 232 -7.05 8.95 -15.60
CA LYS A 232 -6.51 10.30 -15.77
C LYS A 232 -5.33 10.57 -14.83
N ARG A 233 -5.39 10.10 -13.59
CA ARG A 233 -4.29 10.22 -12.62
C ARG A 233 -3.04 9.46 -13.04
N SER A 234 -3.18 8.21 -13.50
CA SER A 234 -2.06 7.45 -14.04
C SER A 234 -1.40 8.16 -15.22
N ALA A 235 -2.22 8.68 -16.14
CA ALA A 235 -1.75 9.44 -17.30
C ALA A 235 -1.03 10.74 -16.89
N ALA A 236 -1.61 11.51 -15.96
CA ALA A 236 -1.02 12.75 -15.47
C ALA A 236 0.31 12.51 -14.75
N PHE A 237 0.41 11.45 -13.95
CA PHE A 237 1.66 11.09 -13.27
C PHE A 237 2.73 10.64 -14.27
N HIS A 238 2.37 9.80 -15.25
CA HIS A 238 3.29 9.41 -16.34
C HIS A 238 3.80 10.62 -17.14
N GLN A 239 2.91 11.56 -17.47
CA GLN A 239 3.27 12.81 -18.14
C GLN A 239 4.20 13.68 -17.29
N ALA A 240 3.99 13.71 -15.98
CA ALA A 240 4.91 14.42 -15.08
C ALA A 240 6.29 13.77 -15.05
N LEU A 241 6.37 12.43 -14.96
CA LEU A 241 7.64 11.70 -14.98
C LEU A 241 8.42 11.94 -16.28
N THR A 242 7.75 11.77 -17.42
CA THR A 242 8.37 11.93 -18.75
C THR A 242 8.65 13.40 -19.09
N GLY A 243 7.86 14.33 -18.58
CA GLY A 243 8.11 15.77 -18.70
C GLY A 243 9.30 16.24 -17.86
N ALA A 244 9.49 15.69 -16.67
CA ALA A 244 10.62 15.99 -15.80
C ALA A 244 11.91 15.35 -16.34
N GLN A 245 11.83 14.13 -16.86
CA GLN A 245 12.97 13.38 -17.41
C GLN A 245 12.62 12.80 -18.79
N PRO A 246 12.91 13.52 -19.89
CA PRO A 246 12.58 13.09 -21.25
C PRO A 246 13.17 11.73 -21.64
N VAL A 247 14.30 11.36 -21.04
CA VAL A 247 14.95 10.05 -21.27
C VAL A 247 14.00 8.88 -20.98
N LEU A 248 13.11 9.02 -19.99
CA LEU A 248 12.14 7.97 -19.63
C LEU A 248 11.16 7.67 -20.75
N GLY A 249 10.82 8.67 -21.57
CA GLY A 249 9.94 8.51 -22.74
C GLY A 249 10.63 7.83 -23.92
N ALA A 250 11.98 7.82 -23.96
CA ALA A 250 12.75 7.17 -25.01
C ALA A 250 13.04 5.68 -24.73
N LEU A 251 12.88 5.25 -23.47
CA LEU A 251 13.15 3.86 -23.09
C LEU A 251 12.14 2.89 -23.69
N ARG A 252 12.62 1.74 -24.15
CA ARG A 252 11.82 0.69 -24.79
C ARG A 252 12.07 -0.67 -24.16
N SER A 253 11.09 -1.55 -24.30
CA SER A 253 11.13 -2.95 -23.83
C SER A 253 11.99 -3.86 -24.72
N ALA A 254 12.23 -3.46 -25.97
CA ALA A 254 13.04 -4.17 -26.95
C ALA A 254 13.76 -3.18 -27.88
N PRO A 255 14.82 -3.61 -28.59
CA PRO A 255 15.49 -2.81 -29.62
C PRO A 255 14.50 -2.17 -30.61
N ALA A 256 14.80 -0.97 -31.08
CA ALA A 256 13.83 -0.15 -31.81
C ALA A 256 13.45 -0.71 -33.19
N ASP A 257 14.34 -1.52 -33.75
CA ASP A 257 14.26 -2.23 -35.03
C ASP A 257 13.46 -3.54 -34.96
N GLN A 258 13.12 -4.02 -33.76
CA GLN A 258 12.38 -5.27 -33.61
C GLN A 258 10.85 -5.07 -33.63
N PRO A 259 10.10 -5.94 -34.33
CA PRO A 259 8.65 -5.94 -34.27
C PRO A 259 8.18 -6.26 -32.85
N GLY A 260 7.27 -5.43 -32.31
CA GLY A 260 6.78 -5.54 -30.93
C GLY A 260 7.52 -4.67 -29.91
N SER A 261 8.51 -3.88 -30.34
CA SER A 261 9.13 -2.88 -29.46
C SER A 261 8.10 -1.83 -29.03
N GLN A 262 7.97 -1.63 -27.72
CA GLN A 262 7.01 -0.72 -27.12
C GLN A 262 7.71 0.19 -26.09
N PRO A 263 7.15 1.37 -25.80
CA PRO A 263 7.63 2.21 -24.70
C PRO A 263 7.70 1.40 -23.40
N LEU A 264 8.76 1.63 -22.63
CA LEU A 264 8.97 0.93 -21.37
C LEU A 264 7.95 1.39 -20.32
N LEU A 265 7.80 2.71 -20.17
CA LEU A 265 6.83 3.32 -19.27
C LEU A 265 5.44 3.36 -19.92
N ARG A 266 4.47 2.73 -19.28
CA ARG A 266 3.07 2.70 -19.72
C ARG A 266 2.14 3.05 -18.56
N VAL A 267 0.87 3.23 -18.88
CA VAL A 267 -0.18 3.58 -17.92
C VAL A 267 -1.28 2.54 -17.93
N ALA A 268 -1.83 2.28 -16.75
CA ALA A 268 -3.05 1.50 -16.57
C ALA A 268 -3.85 2.05 -15.39
N SER A 269 -5.08 1.61 -15.27
CA SER A 269 -5.91 1.80 -14.08
C SER A 269 -6.58 0.48 -13.75
N LEU A 270 -6.56 0.10 -12.47
CA LEU A 270 -7.22 -1.10 -11.98
C LEU A 270 -8.30 -0.68 -10.98
N GLY A 271 -9.54 -1.04 -11.28
CA GLY A 271 -10.67 -0.84 -10.38
C GLY A 271 -11.36 -2.16 -10.10
N GLN A 272 -11.58 -2.47 -8.82
CA GLN A 272 -12.41 -3.62 -8.42
C GLN A 272 -13.82 -3.12 -8.13
N SER A 273 -14.80 -3.68 -8.83
CA SER A 273 -16.20 -3.32 -8.62
C SER A 273 -16.70 -3.91 -7.31
N GLN A 274 -17.13 -3.07 -6.38
CA GLN A 274 -17.67 -3.48 -5.08
C GLN A 274 -18.91 -2.64 -4.76
N GLU A 275 -19.98 -3.30 -4.33
CA GLU A 275 -21.21 -2.63 -3.91
C GLU A 275 -20.94 -1.78 -2.66
N GLY A 276 -21.37 -0.53 -2.68
CA GLY A 276 -21.17 0.39 -1.55
C GLY A 276 -19.72 0.83 -1.35
N ALA A 277 -18.83 0.67 -2.34
CA ALA A 277 -17.48 1.22 -2.31
C ALA A 277 -17.53 2.72 -1.94
N SER A 278 -16.68 3.13 -0.99
CA SER A 278 -16.68 4.45 -0.38
C SER A 278 -16.74 5.56 -1.42
N ARG A 279 -17.71 6.49 -1.26
CA ARG A 279 -17.92 7.66 -2.15
C ARG A 279 -16.74 8.64 -2.21
N GLY A 280 -15.72 8.45 -1.38
CA GLY A 280 -14.58 9.36 -1.28
C GLY A 280 -13.31 8.59 -0.99
N GLY A 281 -12.50 8.38 -2.02
CA GLY A 281 -11.05 8.60 -2.01
C GLY A 281 -10.10 7.90 -1.03
N ASP A 282 -10.59 7.25 0.04
CA ASP A 282 -9.77 6.92 1.23
C ASP A 282 -8.75 5.79 1.00
N ASP A 283 -8.84 5.05 -0.11
CA ASP A 283 -7.89 3.98 -0.44
C ASP A 283 -7.38 4.07 -1.89
N GLN A 284 -7.30 5.29 -2.42
CA GLN A 284 -6.78 5.51 -3.78
C GLN A 284 -5.26 5.58 -3.75
N THR A 285 -4.63 4.66 -4.46
CA THR A 285 -3.18 4.59 -4.59
C THR A 285 -2.76 4.71 -6.05
N VAL A 286 -1.59 5.29 -6.27
CA VAL A 286 -0.89 5.22 -7.55
C VAL A 286 0.39 4.45 -7.31
N SER A 287 0.67 3.52 -8.20
CA SER A 287 1.81 2.62 -8.08
C SER A 287 2.63 2.59 -9.36
N ILE A 288 3.92 2.29 -9.22
CA ILE A 288 4.82 2.01 -10.35
C ILE A 288 5.27 0.58 -10.22
N GLN A 289 4.81 -0.28 -11.12
CA GLN A 289 5.07 -1.71 -11.14
C GLN A 289 6.20 -2.02 -12.12
N PHE A 290 7.19 -2.79 -11.69
CA PHE A 290 8.34 -3.18 -12.52
C PHE A 290 8.24 -4.66 -12.89
N GLN A 291 8.25 -4.96 -14.18
CA GLN A 291 8.19 -6.32 -14.68
C GLN A 291 9.41 -6.63 -15.54
N MET A 292 10.15 -7.66 -15.15
CA MET A 292 11.32 -8.15 -15.88
C MET A 292 10.91 -8.97 -17.12
N ALA A 293 11.76 -8.96 -18.14
CA ALA A 293 11.64 -9.80 -19.32
C ALA A 293 12.01 -11.25 -18.98
N GLN A 294 11.11 -12.18 -19.33
CA GLN A 294 11.31 -13.63 -19.19
C GLN A 294 12.07 -14.21 -20.37
#